data_AF-A0A426XS98-F1
#
_entry.id   AF-A0A426XS98-F1
#
_cell.length_a   1.000
_cell.length_b   1.000
_cell.length_c   1.000
_cell.angle_alpha   90.00
_cell.angle_beta   90.00
_cell.angle_gamma   90.00
#
_symmetry.space_group_name_H-M   'P 1'
#
loop_
_entity.id
_entity.type
_entity.pdbx_description
1 polymer ?
#
loop_
_entity_poly.entity_id
_entity_poly.type
_entity_poly.pdbx_seq_one_letter_code
_entity_poly.pdbx_strand_id
1 'polypeptide(L)'
;MPASSACRPQSSTAARISTAASTLSSDNQHVIAEIRKALSMMRSIAVDLEKQEQYDKVKELEAAVLELLDTYDDCTRFSEAIQTIGSNYQPSEQAFLFPLFFFMLPYYLNELENLIKAVSPSVPQNNPFYRQFKESIWVRFLVHGSDFC
;
A
#
# COMPACT_ATOMS: atom_id res chain seq x y z
N MET A 1 -25.17 -36.89 -36.98
CA MET A 1 -24.95 -35.44 -36.76
C MET A 1 -23.81 -35.30 -35.77
N PRO A 2 -22.65 -34.71 -36.12
CA PRO A 2 -21.59 -34.49 -35.15
C PRO A 2 -21.93 -33.27 -34.30
N ALA A 3 -21.83 -33.40 -32.98
CA ALA A 3 -21.99 -32.30 -32.04
C ALA A 3 -20.71 -31.45 -32.03
N SER A 4 -20.83 -30.18 -32.39
CA SER A 4 -19.74 -29.21 -32.26
C SER A 4 -19.34 -29.08 -30.79
N SER A 5 -18.09 -29.42 -30.49
CA SER A 5 -17.42 -29.04 -29.25
C SER A 5 -17.35 -27.52 -29.18
N ALA A 6 -18.20 -26.91 -28.36
CA ALA A 6 -18.10 -25.49 -28.05
C ALA A 6 -16.93 -25.28 -27.07
N CYS A 7 -15.75 -24.97 -27.59
CA CYS A 7 -14.68 -24.37 -26.81
C CYS A 7 -15.23 -23.06 -26.19
N ARG A 8 -15.52 -23.07 -24.88
CA ARG A 8 -15.80 -21.84 -24.13
C ARG A 8 -14.56 -20.94 -24.18
N PRO A 9 -14.70 -19.63 -24.44
CA PRO A 9 -13.55 -18.77 -24.62
C PRO A 9 -12.86 -18.54 -23.27
N GLN A 10 -11.68 -19.13 -23.09
CA GLN A 10 -10.72 -18.80 -22.03
C GLN A 10 -10.48 -17.29 -21.89
N SER A 11 -10.70 -16.51 -22.96
CA SER A 11 -10.60 -15.04 -22.93
C SER A 11 -11.58 -14.37 -21.96
N SER A 12 -12.72 -15.00 -21.63
CA SER A 12 -13.71 -14.40 -20.73
C SER A 12 -13.27 -14.37 -19.27
N THR A 13 -12.59 -15.41 -18.78
CA THR A 13 -12.11 -15.46 -17.38
C THR A 13 -10.89 -14.58 -17.17
N ALA A 14 -9.95 -14.59 -18.12
CA ALA A 14 -8.79 -13.69 -18.08
C ALA A 14 -9.21 -12.22 -18.07
N ALA A 15 -10.15 -11.85 -18.93
CA ALA A 15 -10.70 -10.49 -18.97
C ALA A 15 -11.37 -10.11 -17.63
N ARG A 16 -12.13 -11.02 -17.02
CA ARG A 16 -12.76 -10.76 -15.70
C ARG A 16 -11.73 -10.55 -14.60
N ILE A 17 -10.65 -11.34 -14.58
CA ILE A 17 -9.57 -11.20 -13.59
C ILE A 17 -8.79 -9.91 -13.83
N SER A 18 -8.47 -9.57 -15.07
CA SER A 18 -7.84 -8.30 -15.42
C SER A 18 -8.69 -7.09 -15.00
N THR A 19 -10.00 -7.14 -15.22
CA THR A 19 -10.93 -6.09 -14.79
C THR A 19 -10.97 -5.99 -13.27
N ALA A 20 -11.13 -7.12 -12.56
CA ALA A 20 -11.16 -7.13 -11.10
C ALA A 20 -9.85 -6.60 -10.49
N ALA A 21 -8.70 -6.99 -11.04
CA ALA A 21 -7.40 -6.48 -10.64
C ALA A 21 -7.27 -4.96 -10.88
N SER A 22 -7.76 -4.47 -12.02
CA SER A 22 -7.74 -3.04 -12.33
C SER A 22 -8.61 -2.23 -11.36
N THR A 23 -9.82 -2.71 -11.05
CA THR A 23 -10.70 -2.09 -10.05
C THR A 23 -10.04 -2.09 -8.67
N LEU A 24 -9.53 -3.23 -8.21
CA LEU A 24 -8.93 -3.34 -6.89
C LEU A 24 -7.65 -2.50 -6.77
N SER A 25 -6.84 -2.42 -7.83
CA SER A 25 -5.69 -1.53 -7.86
C SER A 25 -6.11 -0.06 -7.80
N SER A 26 -7.15 0.34 -8.55
CA SER A 26 -7.70 1.70 -8.52
C SER A 26 -8.23 2.07 -7.13
N ASP A 27 -8.98 1.18 -6.49
CA ASP A 27 -9.50 1.38 -5.14
C ASP A 27 -8.35 1.53 -4.13
N ASN A 28 -7.30 0.74 -4.28
CA ASN A 28 -6.13 0.83 -3.42
C ASN A 28 -5.32 2.13 -3.68
N GLN A 29 -5.26 2.64 -4.91
CA GLN A 29 -4.70 3.96 -5.20
C GLN A 29 -5.46 5.09 -4.51
N HIS A 30 -6.79 4.97 -4.41
CA HIS A 30 -7.60 5.91 -3.63
C HIS A 30 -7.23 5.86 -2.13
N VAL A 31 -7.06 4.67 -1.55
CA VAL A 31 -6.61 4.51 -0.15
C VAL A 31 -5.23 5.15 0.06
N ILE A 32 -4.27 4.90 -0.85
CA ILE A 32 -2.93 5.50 -0.82
C ILE A 32 -3.01 7.03 -0.83
N ALA A 33 -3.92 7.62 -1.60
CA ALA A 33 -4.13 9.06 -1.65
C ALA A 33 -4.65 9.61 -0.31
N GLU A 34 -5.61 8.93 0.33
CA GLU A 34 -6.11 9.33 1.65
C GLU A 34 -5.05 9.16 2.74
N ILE A 35 -4.19 8.14 2.67
CA ILE A 35 -3.04 7.99 3.59
C ILE A 35 -2.08 9.19 3.44
N ARG A 36 -1.75 9.61 2.22
CA ARG A 36 -0.91 10.80 1.99
C ARG A 36 -1.53 12.06 2.58
N LYS A 37 -2.85 12.21 2.48
CA LYS A 37 -3.57 13.32 3.09
C LYS A 37 -3.51 13.25 4.62
N ALA A 38 -3.68 12.08 5.21
CA ALA A 38 -3.51 11.86 6.64
C ALA A 38 -2.10 12.24 7.13
N LEU A 39 -1.06 11.81 6.43
CA LEU A 39 0.33 12.21 6.73
C LEU A 39 0.52 13.73 6.69
N SER A 40 -0.10 14.41 5.71
CA SER A 40 -0.08 15.87 5.66
C SER A 40 -0.82 16.53 6.82
N MET A 41 -1.92 15.95 7.29
CA MET A 41 -2.66 16.47 8.46
C MET A 41 -1.86 16.26 9.74
N MET A 42 -1.30 15.05 9.94
CA MET A 42 -0.43 14.74 11.08
C MET A 42 0.75 15.69 11.16
N ARG A 43 1.35 16.04 10.02
CA ARG A 43 2.40 17.07 9.94
C ARG A 43 1.94 18.42 10.49
N SER A 44 0.78 18.91 10.06
CA SER A 44 0.23 20.18 10.57
C SER A 44 -0.08 20.12 12.06
N ILE A 45 -0.61 18.99 12.55
CA ILE A 45 -0.90 18.79 13.97
C ILE A 45 0.39 18.78 14.80
N ALA A 46 1.43 18.07 14.35
CA ALA A 46 2.72 18.02 15.03
C ALA A 46 3.31 19.42 15.22
N VAL A 47 3.19 20.24 14.19
CA VAL A 47 3.63 21.64 14.19
C VAL A 47 2.85 22.50 15.21
N ASP A 48 1.57 22.24 15.41
CA ASP A 48 0.75 22.97 16.41
C ASP A 48 0.96 22.44 17.83
N LEU A 49 1.24 21.15 18.00
CA LEU A 49 1.63 20.54 19.28
C LEU A 49 2.99 21.06 19.75
N GLU A 50 3.95 21.18 18.83
CA GLU A 50 5.29 21.74 19.12
C GLU A 50 5.18 23.18 19.65
N LYS A 51 4.33 24.02 19.01
CA LYS A 51 4.03 25.39 19.47
C LYS A 51 3.42 25.46 20.87
N GLN A 52 2.70 24.41 21.26
CA GLN A 52 2.08 24.30 22.57
C GLN A 52 3.02 23.63 23.58
N GLU A 53 4.28 23.39 23.21
CA GLU A 53 5.30 22.71 24.01
C GLU A 53 4.87 21.29 24.46
N GLN A 54 3.97 20.65 23.71
CA GLN A 54 3.45 19.31 23.99
C GLN A 54 4.33 18.23 23.35
N TYR A 55 5.61 18.23 23.72
CA TYR A 55 6.64 17.38 23.10
C TYR A 55 6.36 15.87 23.22
N ASP A 56 5.74 15.43 24.31
CA ASP A 56 5.37 14.02 24.49
C ASP A 56 4.33 13.58 23.45
N LYS A 57 3.36 14.44 23.14
CA LYS A 57 2.37 14.17 22.09
C LYS A 57 2.98 14.24 20.69
N VAL A 58 4.00 15.08 20.49
CA VAL A 58 4.75 15.11 19.22
C VAL A 58 5.48 13.77 19.00
N LYS A 59 6.06 13.19 20.05
CA LYS A 59 6.68 11.84 19.97
C LYS A 59 5.67 10.74 19.71
N GLU A 60 4.51 10.77 20.37
CA GLU A 60 3.42 9.82 20.10
C GLU A 60 2.95 9.93 18.64
N LEU A 61 2.80 11.15 18.14
CA LEU A 61 2.41 11.40 16.76
C LEU A 61 3.50 10.97 15.76
N GLU A 62 4.78 11.15 16.09
CA GLU A 62 5.91 10.64 15.29
C GLU A 62 5.87 9.12 15.17
N ALA A 63 5.56 8.39 16.25
CA ALA A 63 5.39 6.94 16.22
C ALA A 63 4.21 6.53 15.32
N ALA A 64 3.07 7.21 15.42
CA ALA A 64 1.91 6.95 14.57
C ALA A 64 2.20 7.25 13.08
N VAL A 65 3.01 8.27 12.78
CA VAL A 65 3.45 8.57 11.41
C VAL A 65 4.31 7.43 10.85
N LEU A 66 5.21 6.85 11.65
CA LEU A 66 6.04 5.73 11.21
C LEU A 66 5.20 4.48 10.89
N GLU A 67 4.20 4.16 11.72
CA GLU A 67 3.27 3.03 11.49
C GLU A 67 2.41 3.26 10.24
N LEU A 68 1.91 4.48 10.05
CA LEU A 68 1.13 4.84 8.87
C LEU A 68 1.97 4.80 7.58
N LEU A 69 3.26 5.12 7.66
CA LEU A 69 4.18 5.00 6.53
C LEU A 69 4.50 3.56 6.16
N ASP A 70 4.62 2.67 7.14
CA ASP A 70 4.79 1.24 6.87
C ASP A 70 3.56 0.69 6.14
N THR A 71 2.36 1.08 6.61
CA THR A 71 1.08 0.75 5.95
C THR A 71 0.99 1.34 4.54
N TYR A 72 1.49 2.57 4.33
CA TYR A 72 1.55 3.21 3.01
C TYR A 72 2.41 2.41 2.02
N ASP A 73 3.58 1.96 2.46
CA ASP A 73 4.50 1.17 1.62
C ASP A 73 3.88 -0.20 1.31
N ASP A 74 3.21 -0.85 2.28
CA ASP A 74 2.46 -2.09 2.07
C ASP A 74 1.31 -1.94 1.09
N CYS A 75 0.51 -0.89 1.21
CA CYS A 75 -0.56 -0.58 0.24
C CYS A 75 0.03 -0.36 -1.16
N THR A 76 1.17 0.32 -1.27
CA THR A 76 1.83 0.56 -2.56
C THR A 76 2.27 -0.76 -3.21
N ARG A 77 2.98 -1.61 -2.46
CA ARG A 77 3.41 -2.95 -2.91
C ARG A 77 2.22 -3.83 -3.28
N PHE A 78 1.15 -3.79 -2.49
CA PHE A 78 -0.07 -4.54 -2.76
C PHE A 78 -0.73 -4.11 -4.09
N SER A 79 -0.79 -2.81 -4.38
CA SER A 79 -1.32 -2.29 -5.65
C SER A 79 -0.54 -2.82 -6.85
N GLU A 80 0.80 -2.79 -6.76
CA GLU A 80 1.70 -3.30 -7.81
C GLU A 80 1.54 -4.81 -8.00
N ALA A 81 1.43 -5.58 -6.91
CA ALA A 81 1.22 -7.01 -6.97
C ALA A 81 -0.10 -7.37 -7.67
N ILE A 82 -1.19 -6.67 -7.34
CA ILE A 82 -2.50 -6.88 -7.98
C ILE A 82 -2.43 -6.58 -9.48
N GLN A 83 -1.82 -5.46 -9.89
CA GLN A 83 -1.66 -5.13 -11.30
C GLN A 83 -0.83 -6.19 -12.04
N THR A 84 0.24 -6.67 -11.40
CA THR A 84 1.11 -7.72 -11.95
C THR A 84 0.35 -9.03 -12.13
N ILE A 85 -0.48 -9.44 -11.16
CA ILE A 85 -1.32 -10.63 -11.27
C ILE A 85 -2.36 -10.45 -12.39
N GLY A 86 -3.05 -9.31 -12.42
CA GLY A 86 -4.07 -9.03 -13.42
C GLY A 86 -3.55 -9.04 -14.85
N SER A 87 -2.36 -8.48 -15.07
CA SER A 87 -1.72 -8.39 -16.39
C SER A 87 -1.10 -9.70 -16.85
N ASN A 88 -0.55 -10.49 -15.93
CA ASN A 88 0.13 -11.75 -16.25
C ASN A 88 -0.76 -12.99 -16.14
N TYR A 89 -2.02 -12.86 -15.70
CA TYR A 89 -2.91 -14.00 -15.55
C TYR A 89 -3.24 -14.64 -16.90
N GLN A 90 -2.80 -15.88 -17.08
CA GLN A 90 -3.13 -16.71 -18.22
C GLN A 90 -3.90 -17.94 -17.74
N PRO A 91 -5.15 -18.18 -18.20
CA PRO A 91 -5.91 -19.36 -17.83
C PRO A 91 -5.18 -20.61 -18.32
N SER A 92 -4.78 -21.50 -17.41
CA SER A 92 -4.23 -22.80 -17.80
C SER A 92 -5.35 -23.74 -18.26
N GLU A 93 -5.05 -24.64 -19.20
CA GLU A 93 -5.97 -25.68 -19.66
C GLU A 93 -6.21 -26.77 -18.60
N GLN A 94 -5.41 -26.82 -17.54
CA GLN A 94 -5.63 -27.76 -16.45
C GLN A 94 -6.84 -27.36 -15.61
N ALA A 95 -7.90 -28.18 -15.68
CA ALA A 95 -8.97 -28.18 -14.70
C ALA A 95 -8.39 -28.57 -13.33
N PHE A 96 -7.98 -27.58 -12.53
CA PHE A 96 -7.67 -27.82 -11.13
C PHE A 96 -8.97 -28.23 -10.43
N LEU A 97 -8.99 -29.47 -9.92
CA LEU A 97 -10.07 -29.96 -9.08
C LEU A 97 -10.24 -29.00 -7.89
N PHE A 98 -11.43 -28.40 -7.75
CA PHE A 98 -11.79 -27.42 -6.73
C PHE A 98 -11.27 -27.74 -5.31
N PRO A 99 -11.27 -29.00 -4.84
CA PRO A 99 -10.70 -29.37 -3.54
C PRO A 99 -9.19 -29.06 -3.43
N LEU A 100 -8.41 -29.32 -4.48
CA LEU A 100 -6.97 -29.08 -4.48
C LEU A 100 -6.65 -27.59 -4.46
N PHE A 101 -7.44 -26.78 -5.19
CA PHE A 101 -7.34 -25.33 -5.16
C PHE A 101 -7.63 -24.76 -3.77
N PHE A 102 -8.68 -25.23 -3.11
CA PHE A 102 -9.04 -24.77 -1.76
C PHE A 102 -7.94 -25.11 -0.73
N PHE A 103 -7.30 -26.28 -0.85
CA PHE A 103 -6.18 -26.67 0.01
C PHE A 103 -4.87 -25.92 -0.30
N MET A 104 -4.64 -25.52 -1.56
CA MET A 104 -3.45 -24.75 -1.95
C MET A 104 -3.60 -23.23 -1.79
N LEU A 105 -4.83 -22.70 -1.74
CA LEU A 105 -5.07 -21.26 -1.61
C LEU A 105 -4.35 -20.63 -0.39
N PRO A 106 -4.37 -21.22 0.83
CA PRO A 106 -3.61 -20.68 1.94
C PRO A 106 -2.10 -20.66 1.69
N TYR A 107 -1.56 -21.65 0.98
CA TYR A 107 -0.15 -21.69 0.61
C TYR A 107 0.21 -20.58 -0.38
N TYR A 108 -0.64 -20.33 -1.39
CA TYR A 108 -0.46 -19.22 -2.34
C TYR A 108 -0.59 -17.84 -1.69
N LEU A 109 -1.51 -17.67 -0.73
CA LEU A 109 -1.63 -16.42 0.02
C LEU A 109 -0.38 -16.15 0.87
N ASN A 110 0.18 -17.18 1.51
CA ASN A 110 1.44 -17.07 2.25
C ASN A 110 2.64 -16.79 1.34
N GLU A 111 2.67 -17.37 0.14
CA GLU A 111 3.64 -17.04 -0.91
C GLU A 111 3.52 -15.57 -1.35
N LEU A 112 2.30 -15.05 -1.56
CA LEU A 112 2.11 -13.62 -1.85
C LEU A 112 2.59 -12.74 -0.70
N GLU A 113 2.28 -13.12 0.54
CA GLU A 113 2.76 -12.39 1.72
C GLU A 113 4.30 -12.36 1.77
N ASN A 114 4.95 -13.48 1.44
CA ASN A 114 6.40 -13.55 1.33
C ASN A 114 6.95 -12.72 0.17
N LEU A 115 6.28 -12.70 -0.99
CA LEU A 115 6.68 -11.87 -2.13
C LEU A 115 6.57 -10.37 -1.81
N ILE A 116 5.49 -9.96 -1.14
CA ILE A 116 5.29 -8.58 -0.68
C ILE A 116 6.39 -8.20 0.33
N LYS A 117 6.76 -9.10 1.24
CA LYS A 117 7.81 -8.88 2.24
C LYS A 117 9.24 -8.98 1.68
N ALA A 118 9.45 -9.74 0.59
CA ALA A 118 10.76 -9.97 -0.02
C ALA A 118 11.27 -8.76 -0.84
N VAL A 119 10.36 -7.89 -1.29
CA VAL A 119 10.72 -6.61 -1.94
C VAL A 119 11.14 -5.62 -0.85
N SER A 120 12.36 -5.82 -0.35
CA SER A 120 13.12 -5.01 0.62
C SER A 120 12.34 -4.46 1.82
N PRO A 121 12.78 -4.70 3.07
CA PRO A 121 12.15 -4.06 4.22
C PRO A 121 12.16 -2.54 4.02
N SER A 122 10.98 -1.94 3.85
CA SER A 122 10.84 -0.50 3.84
C SER A 122 11.33 -0.04 5.21
N VAL A 123 12.33 0.83 5.21
CA VAL A 123 12.72 1.53 6.43
C VAL A 123 11.90 2.81 6.43
N PRO A 124 10.83 2.93 7.24
CA PRO A 124 9.93 4.09 7.15
C PRO A 124 10.66 5.42 7.40
N GLN A 125 11.79 5.37 8.12
CA GLN A 125 12.66 6.52 8.38
C GLN A 125 13.36 7.08 7.12
N ASN A 126 13.53 6.26 6.07
CA ASN A 126 14.09 6.71 4.80
C ASN A 126 13.02 7.30 3.86
N ASN A 127 11.74 7.24 4.25
CA ASN A 127 10.65 7.72 3.43
C ASN A 127 10.68 9.27 3.35
N PRO A 128 10.55 9.87 2.14
CA PRO A 128 10.54 11.32 1.98
C PRO A 128 9.45 12.03 2.81
N PHE A 129 8.32 11.37 3.07
CA PHE A 129 7.26 11.93 3.92
C PHE A 129 7.70 12.04 5.38
N TYR A 130 8.44 11.06 5.90
CA TYR A 130 9.00 11.13 7.25
C TYR A 130 10.00 12.27 7.38
N ARG A 131 10.89 12.42 6.39
CA ARG A 131 11.83 13.53 6.34
C ARG A 131 11.09 14.89 6.36
N GLN A 132 10.07 15.06 5.53
CA GLN A 132 9.28 16.29 5.50
C GLN A 132 8.56 16.56 6.82
N PHE A 133 8.07 15.51 7.48
CA PHE A 133 7.46 15.59 8.81
C PHE A 133 8.45 16.13 9.84
N LYS A 134 9.67 15.56 9.91
CA LYS A 134 10.74 16.09 10.77
C LYS A 134 11.06 17.54 10.42
N GLU A 135 11.34 17.84 9.15
CA GLU A 135 11.70 19.20 8.74
C GLU A 135 10.68 20.25 9.16
N SER A 136 9.37 19.98 9.11
CA SER A 136 8.36 20.96 9.58
C SER A 136 8.40 21.27 11.07
N ILE A 137 8.80 20.32 11.90
CA ILE A 137 8.92 20.52 13.34
C ILE A 137 10.18 21.36 13.62
N TRP A 138 11.29 21.03 12.97
CA TRP A 138 12.61 21.63 13.24
C TRP A 138 12.85 22.99 12.56
N VAL A 139 12.31 23.23 11.36
CA VAL A 139 12.50 24.51 10.63
C VAL A 139 11.89 25.70 11.39
N ARG A 140 10.87 25.49 12.22
CA ARG A 140 10.29 26.58 13.02
C ARG A 140 11.16 27.06 14.18
N PHE A 141 12.05 26.22 14.72
CA PHE A 141 13.02 26.67 15.73
C PHE A 141 13.94 27.77 15.21
N LEU A 142 14.29 27.74 13.92
CA LEU A 142 15.16 28.74 13.31
C LEU A 142 14.41 30.04 12.95
N VAL A 143 13.10 29.99 12.74
CA VAL A 143 12.29 31.16 12.35
C VAL A 143 11.83 31.98 13.55
N HIS A 144 11.69 31.41 14.75
CA HIS A 144 11.34 32.15 15.97
C HIS A 144 12.54 32.46 16.89
N GLY A 145 13.72 31.91 16.61
CA GLY A 145 14.96 32.27 17.33
C GLY A 145 15.59 33.60 16.90
N SER A 146 14.97 34.35 15.97
CA SER A 146 15.48 35.62 15.43
C SER A 146 14.84 36.87 16.05
N ASP A 147 13.82 36.73 16.90
CA ASP A 147 13.11 37.86 17.52
C ASP A 147 13.58 38.17 18.97
N PHE A 148 14.70 37.57 19.40
CA PHE A 148 15.40 37.92 20.64
C PHE A 148 16.83 38.36 20.34
N CYS A 149 16.98 39.58 19.83
CA CYS A 149 18.18 40.42 19.97
C CYS A 149 17.73 41.88 20.07
#